data_AF-A0A3M1J6X6-F1
#
_entry.id   AF-A0A3M1J6X6-F1
#
_cell.length_a   1.000
_cell.length_b   1.000
_cell.length_c   1.000
_cell.angle_alpha   90.00
_cell.angle_beta   90.00
_cell.angle_gamma   90.00
#
_symmetry.space_group_name_H-M   'P 1'
#
loop_
_entity.id
_entity.type
_entity.pdbx_description
1 polymer ?
#
loop_
_entity_poly.entity_id
_entity_poly.type
_entity_poly.pdbx_seq_one_letter_code
_entity_poly.pdbx_strand_id
1 'polypeptide(L)'
;YLSKGTPIRLPSDLKGKKVRTYGKIQGWTVEALGGAPTLMSGSKQFLAYQQGAVDVGMTGTSAVKSRKLYEVMDHMTLSYDSAIEFVAVMNNKFFEGLPKKHQDIILKAARKVEKELRDQVYSGEDKIVAELRSKMTVIDLTPEERAKWREATKGVVERFIKEGGPDAAAVIKAARQ
;
A
#
# COMPACT_ATOMS: atom_id res chain seq x y z
N TYR A 1 1.48 -6.85 5.37
CA TYR A 1 2.65 -6.58 6.25
C TYR A 1 3.74 -7.62 6.03
N LEU A 2 4.99 -7.19 5.92
CA LEU A 2 6.17 -8.06 5.86
C LEU A 2 6.87 -8.06 7.23
N SER A 3 7.28 -9.20 7.74
CA SER A 3 8.08 -9.28 8.99
C SER A 3 9.16 -10.37 8.92
N LYS A 4 10.16 -10.25 9.80
CA LYS A 4 11.14 -11.31 10.10
C LYS A 4 10.74 -12.05 11.38
N GLY A 5 10.96 -13.36 11.43
CA GLY A 5 10.75 -14.22 12.60
C GLY A 5 9.29 -14.49 12.96
N THR A 6 8.55 -13.49 13.46
CA THR A 6 7.15 -13.68 13.88
C THR A 6 6.21 -12.98 12.91
N PRO A 7 5.14 -13.65 12.42
CA PRO A 7 4.16 -13.02 11.54
C PRO A 7 3.31 -11.99 12.30
N ILE A 8 2.90 -10.94 11.58
CA ILE A 8 1.96 -9.93 12.09
C ILE A 8 0.54 -10.43 11.81
N ARG A 9 -0.16 -11.02 12.79
CA ARG A 9 -1.53 -11.53 12.61
C ARG A 9 -2.59 -10.58 13.15
N LEU A 10 -2.31 -9.97 14.30
CA LEU A 10 -3.21 -9.08 15.01
C LEU A 10 -2.68 -7.64 14.99
N PRO A 11 -3.56 -6.64 15.11
CA PRO A 11 -3.16 -5.23 15.32
C PRO A 11 -2.09 -5.05 16.39
N SER A 12 -2.23 -5.76 17.51
CA SER A 12 -1.32 -5.70 18.66
C SER A 12 0.13 -6.10 18.33
N ASP A 13 0.35 -6.87 17.26
CA ASP A 13 1.68 -7.35 16.88
C ASP A 13 2.56 -6.21 16.31
N LEU A 14 1.95 -5.07 15.94
CA LEU A 14 2.65 -3.87 15.53
C LEU A 14 3.08 -2.97 16.70
N LYS A 15 2.61 -3.23 17.92
CA LYS A 15 2.88 -2.36 19.07
C LYS A 15 4.38 -2.26 19.32
N GLY A 16 4.90 -1.02 19.31
CA GLY A 16 6.32 -0.72 19.52
C GLY A 16 7.24 -1.10 18.35
N LYS A 17 6.72 -1.60 17.22
CA LYS A 17 7.52 -1.93 16.04
C LYS A 17 7.77 -0.69 15.19
N LYS A 18 8.98 -0.55 14.64
CA LYS A 18 9.29 0.39 13.57
C LYS A 18 8.75 -0.17 12.25
N VAL A 19 7.76 0.50 11.67
CA VAL A 19 7.08 0.04 10.45
C VAL A 19 7.42 0.96 9.29
N ARG A 20 7.99 0.41 8.22
CA ARG A 20 8.12 1.16 6.97
C ARG A 20 6.75 1.41 6.35
N THR A 21 6.45 2.69 6.10
CA THR A 21 5.25 3.15 5.40
C THR A 21 5.62 3.82 4.07
N TYR A 22 4.62 4.01 3.21
CA TYR A 22 4.78 4.63 1.88
C TYR A 22 3.93 5.88 1.67
N GLY A 23 3.19 6.32 2.68
CA GLY A 23 2.33 7.49 2.61
C GLY A 23 1.89 7.95 4.00
N LYS A 24 1.34 9.17 4.05
CA LYS A 24 0.89 9.81 5.30
C LYS A 24 -0.22 8.99 5.98
N ILE A 25 -1.19 8.53 5.20
CA ILE A 25 -2.33 7.75 5.71
C ILE A 25 -1.86 6.43 6.32
N GLN A 26 -0.95 5.72 5.67
CA GLN A 26 -0.36 4.50 6.23
C GLN A 26 0.47 4.79 7.48
N GLY A 27 1.10 5.96 7.57
CA GLY A 27 1.70 6.46 8.80
C GLY A 27 0.71 6.50 9.95
N TRP A 28 -0.46 7.12 9.74
CA TRP A 28 -1.52 7.19 10.75
C TRP A 28 -2.12 5.83 11.08
N THR A 29 -2.26 4.95 10.10
CA THR A 29 -2.67 3.56 10.34
C THR A 29 -1.71 2.87 11.29
N VAL A 30 -0.40 2.99 11.08
CA VAL A 30 0.61 2.42 11.98
C VAL A 30 0.55 3.05 13.37
N GLU A 31 0.40 4.37 13.47
CA GLU A 31 0.24 5.06 14.77
C GLU A 31 -0.98 4.56 15.54
N ALA A 32 -2.13 4.40 14.86
CA ALA A 32 -3.36 3.89 15.45
C ALA A 32 -3.21 2.44 15.96
N LEU A 33 -2.31 1.67 15.35
CA LEU A 33 -1.99 0.29 15.72
C LEU A 33 -0.87 0.21 16.77
N GLY A 34 -0.39 1.36 17.28
CA GLY A 34 0.64 1.45 18.32
C GLY A 34 2.07 1.21 17.82
N GLY A 35 2.29 1.21 16.51
CA GLY A 35 3.61 1.14 15.90
C GLY A 35 4.22 2.52 15.67
N ALA A 36 5.48 2.55 15.24
CA ALA A 36 6.21 3.76 14.90
C ALA A 36 6.46 3.82 13.37
N PRO A 37 5.78 4.71 12.62
CA PRO A 37 5.93 4.76 11.17
C PRO A 37 7.28 5.37 10.75
N THR A 38 7.89 4.79 9.73
CA THR A 38 9.06 5.34 9.03
C THR A 38 8.72 5.48 7.55
N LEU A 39 8.47 6.70 7.09
CA LEU A 39 8.15 6.96 5.69
C LEU A 39 9.39 6.76 4.82
N MET A 40 9.30 5.85 3.85
CA MET A 40 10.43 5.52 2.98
C MET A 40 9.96 5.12 1.59
N SER A 41 10.69 5.54 0.55
CA SER A 41 10.43 5.11 -0.83
C SER A 41 10.54 3.58 -1.01
N GLY A 42 9.75 3.04 -1.95
CA GLY A 42 9.78 1.61 -2.29
C GLY A 42 11.14 1.13 -2.77
N SER A 43 11.93 2.00 -3.40
CA SER A 43 13.27 1.67 -3.91
C SER A 43 14.29 1.38 -2.82
N LYS A 44 14.04 1.81 -1.57
CA LYS A 44 14.94 1.59 -0.43
C LYS A 44 14.56 0.39 0.42
N GLN A 45 13.42 -0.27 0.14
CA GLN A 45 12.85 -1.31 1.00
C GLN A 45 13.79 -2.49 1.20
N PHE A 46 14.33 -3.05 0.12
CA PHE A 46 15.17 -4.24 0.19
C PHE A 46 16.35 -4.02 1.14
N LEU A 47 17.09 -2.93 0.95
CA LEU A 47 18.24 -2.59 1.78
C LEU A 47 17.83 -2.30 3.23
N ALA A 48 16.74 -1.56 3.44
CA ALA A 48 16.24 -1.26 4.77
C ALA A 48 15.85 -2.51 5.56
N TYR A 49 15.24 -3.50 4.90
CA TYR A 49 14.86 -4.78 5.50
C TYR A 49 16.08 -5.67 5.76
N GLN A 50 17.01 -5.71 4.80
CA GLN A 50 18.27 -6.44 4.93
C GLN A 50 19.07 -5.95 6.15
N GLN A 51 19.19 -4.63 6.31
CA GLN A 51 19.93 -3.97 7.40
C GLN A 51 19.18 -3.92 8.73
N GLY A 52 17.90 -4.30 8.76
CA GLY A 52 17.07 -4.19 9.97
C GLY A 52 16.78 -2.75 10.40
N ALA A 53 16.76 -1.80 9.45
CA ALA A 53 16.41 -0.40 9.75
C ALA A 53 14.97 -0.25 10.24
N VAL A 54 14.09 -1.19 9.87
CA VAL A 54 12.70 -1.31 10.31
C VAL A 54 12.39 -2.77 10.66
N ASP A 55 11.43 -2.98 11.54
CA ASP A 55 11.00 -4.32 11.98
C ASP A 55 9.94 -4.92 11.04
N VAL A 56 9.09 -4.04 10.46
CA VAL A 56 7.94 -4.44 9.65
C VAL A 56 7.87 -3.58 8.38
N GLY A 57 7.45 -4.18 7.28
CA GLY A 57 7.24 -3.51 5.99
C GLY A 57 5.77 -3.45 5.56
N MET A 58 5.31 -2.29 5.09
CA MET A 58 4.03 -2.21 4.35
C MET A 58 4.30 -2.11 2.84
N THR A 59 3.66 -2.95 2.03
CA THR A 59 3.64 -2.86 0.56
C THR A 59 2.61 -3.85 -0.03
N GLY A 60 2.36 -3.78 -1.35
CA GLY A 60 1.50 -4.72 -2.07
C GLY A 60 2.24 -5.95 -2.60
N THR A 61 1.51 -7.02 -2.88
CA THR A 61 2.03 -8.33 -3.35
C THR A 61 2.92 -8.22 -4.59
N SER A 62 2.53 -7.40 -5.57
CA SER A 62 3.31 -7.13 -6.78
C SER A 62 4.70 -6.54 -6.49
N ALA A 63 4.82 -5.69 -5.46
CA ALA A 63 6.09 -5.12 -5.03
C ALA A 63 6.96 -6.14 -4.28
N VAL A 64 6.35 -7.03 -3.49
CA VAL A 64 7.07 -8.14 -2.83
C VAL A 64 7.75 -9.02 -3.87
N LYS A 65 7.03 -9.40 -4.93
CA LYS A 65 7.58 -10.19 -6.04
C LYS A 65 8.65 -9.42 -6.82
N SER A 66 8.31 -8.25 -7.37
CA SER A 66 9.20 -7.52 -8.29
C SER A 66 10.50 -7.03 -7.65
N ARG A 67 10.48 -6.74 -6.34
CA ARG A 67 11.66 -6.30 -5.58
C ARG A 67 12.30 -7.42 -4.77
N LYS A 68 11.87 -8.67 -4.98
CA LYS A 68 12.38 -9.86 -4.31
C LYS A 68 12.45 -9.74 -2.78
N LEU A 69 11.44 -9.10 -2.17
CA LEU A 69 11.45 -8.83 -0.73
C LEU A 69 11.37 -10.10 0.13
N TYR A 70 10.98 -11.23 -0.48
CA TYR A 70 11.04 -12.56 0.10
C TYR A 70 12.47 -13.06 0.39
N GLU A 71 13.51 -12.43 -0.16
CA GLU A 71 14.91 -12.78 0.15
C GLU A 71 15.40 -12.15 1.47
N VAL A 72 14.66 -11.15 1.98
CA VAL A 72 15.06 -10.35 3.16
C VAL A 72 13.97 -10.25 4.21
N MET A 73 12.83 -10.92 4.03
CA MET A 73 11.71 -10.99 4.98
C MET A 73 11.10 -12.39 4.93
N ASP A 74 10.68 -12.92 6.08
CA ASP A 74 10.25 -14.32 6.20
C ASP A 74 8.73 -14.49 5.97
N HIS A 75 7.95 -13.50 6.40
CA HIS A 75 6.49 -13.55 6.44
C HIS A 75 5.84 -12.43 5.64
N MET A 76 4.73 -12.74 4.97
CA MET A 76 3.83 -11.77 4.35
C MET A 76 2.39 -12.00 4.83
N THR A 77 1.89 -11.14 5.70
CA THR A 77 0.47 -11.12 6.08
C THR A 77 -0.34 -10.31 5.08
N LEU A 78 -1.38 -10.93 4.51
CA LEU A 78 -2.37 -10.30 3.63
C LEU A 78 -3.46 -9.62 4.47
N SER A 79 -3.21 -8.37 4.86
CA SER A 79 -4.12 -7.57 5.70
C SER A 79 -5.27 -6.91 4.92
N TYR A 80 -5.05 -6.60 3.63
CA TYR A 80 -6.00 -5.89 2.76
C TYR A 80 -6.59 -4.62 3.39
N ASP A 81 -5.79 -3.91 4.17
CA ASP A 81 -6.16 -2.70 4.92
C ASP A 81 -5.88 -1.38 4.15
N SER A 82 -5.36 -1.48 2.92
CA SER A 82 -5.14 -0.35 2.03
C SER A 82 -5.22 -0.80 0.58
N ALA A 83 -5.88 0.00 -0.26
CA ALA A 83 -5.63 0.00 -1.70
C ALA A 83 -4.45 0.95 -1.98
N ILE A 84 -3.54 0.55 -2.88
CA ILE A 84 -2.39 1.37 -3.28
C ILE A 84 -2.65 1.87 -4.70
N GLU A 85 -2.62 3.18 -4.88
CA GLU A 85 -2.72 3.80 -6.21
C GLU A 85 -1.42 4.52 -6.57
N PHE A 86 -1.07 4.45 -7.86
CA PHE A 86 0.02 5.21 -8.45
C PHE A 86 -0.57 6.18 -9.47
N VAL A 87 -0.21 7.46 -9.36
CA VAL A 87 -0.72 8.51 -10.24
C VAL A 87 0.41 8.98 -11.16
N ALA A 88 0.15 8.96 -12.47
CA ALA A 88 1.02 9.61 -13.44
C ALA A 88 0.65 11.09 -13.50
N VAL A 89 1.63 11.95 -13.21
CA VAL A 89 1.44 13.41 -13.21
C VAL A 89 2.33 14.06 -14.27
N MET A 90 1.84 15.14 -14.87
CA MET A 90 2.57 15.95 -15.84
C MET A 90 2.48 17.42 -15.43
N ASN A 91 3.53 18.20 -15.69
CA ASN A 91 3.51 19.64 -15.45
C ASN A 91 2.45 20.31 -16.35
N ASN A 92 1.54 21.08 -15.75
CA ASN A 92 0.44 21.73 -16.47
C ASN A 92 0.94 22.66 -17.57
N LYS A 93 1.90 23.54 -17.27
CA LYS A 93 2.44 24.49 -18.26
C LYS A 93 3.03 23.79 -19.47
N PHE A 94 3.75 22.69 -19.24
CA PHE A 94 4.28 21.87 -20.33
C PHE A 94 3.13 21.25 -21.15
N PHE A 95 2.19 20.56 -20.50
CA PHE A 95 1.09 19.88 -21.17
C PHE A 95 0.20 20.85 -21.96
N GLU A 96 -0.21 21.95 -21.34
CA GLU A 96 -1.06 22.98 -21.94
C GLU A 96 -0.35 23.73 -23.07
N GLY A 97 0.98 23.83 -23.01
CA GLY A 97 1.80 24.41 -24.07
C GLY A 97 1.97 23.51 -25.30
N LEU A 98 1.61 22.22 -25.23
CA LEU A 98 1.68 21.32 -26.38
C LEU A 98 0.54 21.62 -27.38
N PRO A 99 0.77 21.45 -28.69
CA PRO A 99 -0.32 21.40 -29.67
C PRO A 99 -1.40 20.38 -29.27
N LYS A 100 -2.67 20.71 -29.53
CA LYS A 100 -3.84 19.88 -29.15
C LYS A 100 -3.70 18.41 -29.56
N LYS A 101 -3.14 18.14 -30.74
CA LYS A 101 -2.87 16.78 -31.22
C LYS A 101 -1.99 15.97 -30.25
N HIS A 102 -0.96 16.57 -29.67
CA HIS A 102 -0.08 15.90 -28.73
C HIS A 102 -0.73 15.71 -27.36
N GLN A 103 -1.50 16.71 -26.89
CA GLN A 103 -2.32 16.57 -25.68
C GLN A 103 -3.26 15.36 -25.79
N ASP A 104 -3.93 15.22 -26.93
CA ASP A 104 -4.88 14.13 -27.18
C ASP A 104 -4.20 12.75 -27.24
N ILE A 105 -3.02 12.67 -27.85
CA ILE A 105 -2.23 11.43 -27.87
C ILE A 105 -1.84 11.02 -26.45
N ILE A 106 -1.36 11.96 -25.64
CA ILE A 106 -0.96 11.71 -24.24
C ILE A 106 -2.15 11.21 -23.43
N LEU A 107 -3.29 11.92 -23.47
CA LEU A 107 -4.49 11.54 -22.72
C LEU A 107 -5.05 10.18 -23.17
N LYS A 108 -5.04 9.90 -24.48
CA LYS A 108 -5.48 8.60 -25.01
C LYS A 108 -4.56 7.47 -24.54
N ALA A 109 -3.24 7.67 -24.58
CA ALA A 109 -2.28 6.70 -24.10
C ALA A 109 -2.41 6.46 -22.58
N ALA A 110 -2.57 7.54 -21.80
CA ALA A 110 -2.76 7.45 -20.36
C ALA A 110 -4.00 6.61 -19.99
N ARG A 111 -5.17 6.90 -20.59
CA ARG A 111 -6.40 6.13 -20.36
C ARG A 111 -6.27 4.65 -20.76
N LYS A 112 -5.59 4.38 -21.88
CA LYS A 112 -5.34 3.00 -22.33
C LYS A 112 -4.50 2.25 -21.29
N VAL A 113 -3.35 2.82 -20.90
CA VAL A 113 -2.41 2.19 -19.97
C VAL A 113 -3.01 2.06 -18.58
N GLU A 114 -3.78 3.04 -18.11
CA GLU A 114 -4.50 2.96 -16.84
C GLU A 114 -5.40 1.73 -16.79
N LYS A 115 -6.23 1.53 -17.83
CA LYS A 115 -7.12 0.36 -17.92
C LYS A 115 -6.32 -0.94 -17.97
N GLU A 116 -5.32 -1.02 -18.85
CA GLU A 116 -4.50 -2.24 -19.01
C GLU A 116 -3.80 -2.63 -17.71
N LEU A 117 -3.21 -1.66 -17.00
CA LEU A 117 -2.55 -1.91 -15.72
C LEU A 117 -3.54 -2.34 -14.63
N ARG A 118 -4.70 -1.67 -14.54
CA ARG A 118 -5.72 -2.02 -13.55
C ARG A 118 -6.23 -3.46 -13.77
N ASP A 119 -6.51 -3.82 -15.02
CA ASP A 119 -6.93 -5.18 -15.39
C ASP A 119 -5.84 -6.22 -15.08
N GLN A 120 -4.58 -5.91 -15.37
CA GLN A 120 -3.45 -6.80 -15.07
C GLN A 120 -3.22 -7.00 -13.57
N VAL A 121 -3.33 -5.94 -12.77
CA VAL A 121 -3.15 -6.02 -11.32
C VAL A 121 -4.24 -6.89 -10.69
N TYR A 122 -5.51 -6.65 -11.01
CA TYR A 122 -6.61 -7.41 -10.42
C TYR A 122 -6.65 -8.87 -10.90
N SER A 123 -6.43 -9.13 -12.18
CA SER A 123 -6.43 -10.51 -12.70
C SER A 123 -5.17 -11.30 -12.34
N GLY A 124 -4.09 -10.62 -11.94
CA GLY A 124 -2.80 -11.21 -11.64
C GLY A 124 -2.53 -11.47 -10.15
N GLU A 125 -3.31 -10.89 -9.24
CA GLU A 125 -2.99 -10.91 -7.81
C GLU A 125 -2.92 -12.34 -7.24
N ASP A 126 -3.90 -13.20 -7.54
CA ASP A 126 -3.91 -14.59 -7.07
C ASP A 126 -2.68 -15.37 -7.55
N LYS A 127 -2.26 -15.15 -8.80
CA LYS A 127 -1.05 -15.77 -9.37
C LYS A 127 0.21 -15.29 -8.65
N ILE A 128 0.29 -14.00 -8.32
CA ILE A 128 1.41 -13.44 -7.57
C ILE A 128 1.45 -14.01 -6.16
N VAL A 129 0.30 -14.09 -5.48
CA VAL A 129 0.21 -14.69 -4.13
C VAL A 129 0.61 -16.16 -4.15
N ALA A 130 0.15 -16.93 -5.13
CA ALA A 130 0.54 -18.33 -5.29
C ALA A 130 2.05 -18.50 -5.51
N GLU A 131 2.67 -17.64 -6.31
CA GLU A 131 4.14 -17.64 -6.47
C GLU A 131 4.85 -17.24 -5.17
N LEU A 132 4.35 -16.26 -4.43
CA LEU A 132 4.97 -15.84 -3.17
C LEU A 132 4.87 -16.94 -2.10
N ARG A 133 3.81 -17.74 -2.09
CA ARG A 133 3.68 -18.91 -1.20
C ARG A 133 4.76 -19.97 -1.41
N SER A 134 5.34 -20.06 -2.60
CA SER A 134 6.47 -20.98 -2.83
C SER A 134 7.82 -20.41 -2.42
N LYS A 135 7.88 -19.12 -2.03
CA LYS A 135 9.12 -18.40 -1.71
C LYS A 135 9.20 -17.89 -0.27
N MET A 136 8.05 -17.70 0.39
CA MET A 136 7.97 -17.21 1.76
C MET A 136 6.66 -17.66 2.44
N THR A 137 6.57 -17.52 3.76
CA THR A 137 5.33 -17.83 4.47
C THR A 137 4.31 -16.71 4.27
N VAL A 138 3.25 -16.99 3.52
CA VAL A 138 2.12 -16.06 3.34
C VAL A 138 1.02 -16.40 4.34
N ILE A 139 0.57 -15.38 5.08
CA ILE A 139 -0.47 -15.50 6.10
C ILE A 139 -1.77 -14.89 5.60
N ASP A 140 -2.80 -15.72 5.59
CA ASP A 140 -4.18 -15.29 5.44
C ASP A 140 -4.78 -15.00 6.82
N LEU A 141 -5.41 -13.84 6.93
CA LEU A 141 -6.17 -13.48 8.11
C LEU A 141 -7.54 -14.16 8.08
N THR A 142 -8.00 -14.66 9.22
CA THR A 142 -9.40 -15.09 9.37
C THR A 142 -10.34 -13.89 9.32
N PRO A 143 -11.66 -14.08 9.09
CA PRO A 143 -12.63 -13.00 9.20
C PRO A 143 -12.59 -12.26 10.54
N GLU A 144 -12.36 -12.98 11.64
CA GLU A 144 -12.28 -12.44 13.01
C GLU A 144 -11.01 -11.61 13.19
N GLU A 145 -9.86 -12.09 12.68
CA GLU A 145 -8.63 -11.32 12.67
C GLU A 145 -8.81 -10.03 11.86
N ARG A 146 -9.37 -10.12 10.63
CA ARG A 146 -9.69 -8.94 9.80
C ARG A 146 -10.64 -7.96 10.49
N ALA A 147 -11.61 -8.44 11.26
CA ALA A 147 -12.51 -7.58 12.03
C ALA A 147 -11.75 -6.75 13.06
N LYS A 148 -10.75 -7.33 13.74
CA LYS A 148 -9.89 -6.59 14.69
C LYS A 148 -9.07 -5.50 13.99
N TRP A 149 -8.56 -5.75 12.78
CA TRP A 149 -7.86 -4.73 11.98
C TRP A 149 -8.78 -3.56 11.60
N ARG A 150 -9.99 -3.87 11.13
CA ARG A 150 -10.99 -2.83 10.81
C ARG A 150 -11.34 -2.00 12.04
N GLU A 151 -11.57 -2.64 13.18
CA GLU A 151 -11.89 -1.95 14.44
C GLU A 151 -10.76 -1.00 14.86
N ALA A 152 -9.53 -1.50 14.92
CA ALA A 152 -8.37 -0.74 15.38
C ALA A 152 -8.01 0.44 14.46
N THR A 153 -8.51 0.48 13.23
CA THR A 153 -8.19 1.52 12.24
C THR A 153 -9.35 2.46 11.91
N LYS A 154 -10.52 2.32 12.55
CA LYS A 154 -11.70 3.19 12.31
C LYS A 154 -11.39 4.69 12.42
N GLY A 155 -10.62 5.07 13.44
CA GLY A 155 -10.24 6.47 13.70
C GLY A 155 -9.36 7.11 12.63
N VAL A 156 -8.75 6.32 11.73
CA VAL A 156 -7.91 6.85 10.63
C VAL A 156 -8.77 7.65 9.65
N VAL A 157 -10.01 7.19 9.38
CA VAL A 157 -10.93 7.89 8.47
C VAL A 157 -11.39 9.22 9.08
N GLU A 158 -11.67 9.24 10.39
CA GLU A 158 -12.05 10.46 11.10
C GLU A 158 -10.90 11.47 11.09
N ARG A 159 -9.66 11.02 11.31
CA ARG A 159 -8.47 11.86 11.18
C ARG A 159 -8.30 12.39 9.77
N PHE A 160 -8.51 11.57 8.74
CA PHE A 160 -8.45 11.99 7.34
C PHE A 160 -9.46 13.10 7.03
N ILE A 161 -10.70 12.95 7.46
CA ILE A 161 -11.74 13.97 7.30
C ILE A 161 -11.37 15.25 8.07
N LYS A 162 -10.90 15.11 9.32
CA LYS A 162 -10.50 16.26 10.14
C LYS A 162 -9.35 17.06 9.52
N GLU A 163 -8.33 16.39 8.99
CA GLU A 163 -7.17 17.06 8.40
C GLU A 163 -7.43 17.56 6.96
N GLY A 164 -8.29 16.89 6.20
CA GLY A 164 -8.58 17.23 4.80
C GLY A 164 -9.86 18.04 4.56
N GLY A 165 -10.66 18.28 5.60
CA GLY A 165 -11.84 19.15 5.53
C GLY A 165 -12.97 18.62 4.64
N PRO A 166 -13.79 19.52 4.06
CA PRO A 166 -14.97 19.15 3.27
C PRO A 166 -14.67 18.25 2.07
N ASP A 167 -13.54 18.44 1.40
CA ASP A 167 -13.15 17.63 0.24
C ASP A 167 -12.84 16.18 0.66
N ALA A 168 -12.12 16.00 1.77
CA ALA A 168 -11.87 14.67 2.32
C ALA A 168 -13.18 13.99 2.75
N ALA A 169 -14.12 14.73 3.35
CA ALA A 169 -15.44 14.21 3.69
C ALA A 169 -16.21 13.77 2.44
N ALA A 170 -16.16 14.55 1.36
CA ALA A 170 -16.79 14.23 0.09
C ALA A 170 -16.20 12.97 -0.55
N VAL A 171 -14.87 12.82 -0.54
CA VAL A 171 -14.16 11.63 -1.04
C VAL A 171 -14.58 10.38 -0.26
N ILE A 172 -14.62 10.43 1.08
CA ILE A 172 -15.04 9.29 1.90
C ILE A 172 -16.51 8.93 1.66
N LYS A 173 -17.38 9.94 1.49
CA LYS A 173 -18.79 9.70 1.14
C LYS A 173 -18.92 8.99 -0.20
N ALA A 174 -18.20 9.45 -1.23
CA ALA A 174 -18.23 8.86 -2.56
C ALA A 174 -17.68 7.42 -2.57
N ALA A 175 -16.63 7.14 -1.80
CA ALA A 175 -16.03 5.81 -1.72
C ALA A 175 -16.90 4.75 -1.00
N ARG A 176 -17.94 5.18 -0.27
CA ARG A 176 -18.87 4.30 0.47
C ARG A 176 -20.18 4.04 -0.27
N GLN A 177 -20.40 4.69 -1.41
CA GLN A 177 -21.54 4.44 -2.30
C GLN A 177 -21.23 3.26 -3.21
#